data_AF-A0A8H8MRV6-F1
#
_entry.id   AF-A0A8H8MRV6-F1
#
_cell.length_a   1.000
_cell.length_b   1.000
_cell.length_c   1.000
_cell.angle_alpha   90.00
_cell.angle_beta   90.00
_cell.angle_gamma   90.00
#
_symmetry.space_group_name_H-M   'P 1'
#
loop_
_entity.id
_entity.type
_entity.pdbx_description
1 polymer ?
#
loop_
_entity_poly.entity_id
_entity_poly.type
_entity_poly.pdbx_seq_one_letter_code
_entity_poly.pdbx_strand_id
1 'polypeptide(L)'
;MQSSKSQHYLNQCIQAAEKSTMSFTLGAVLVKGGKRTRLTALRTNYDGSWNSNKRNKRTNGTDIYVVRVASGTTPVGSARPCARCLFWCYWAGIRRVFYWDASAGGFVSVKPLEVDIMAYVTQADRKIADGSFEFI
;
A
#
# COMPACT_ATOMS: atom_id res chain seq x y z
N MET A 1 -7.44 9.42 -20.20
CA MET A 1 -8.22 8.18 -20.41
C MET A 1 -7.57 7.06 -19.63
N GLN A 2 -8.27 6.44 -18.67
CA GLN A 2 -7.75 5.26 -17.98
C GLN A 2 -7.74 4.05 -18.91
N SER A 3 -6.70 3.23 -18.83
CA SER A 3 -6.58 1.99 -19.61
C SER A 3 -7.59 0.94 -19.12
N SER A 4 -8.10 0.09 -20.02
CA SER A 4 -8.98 -1.05 -19.67
C SER A 4 -8.36 -1.97 -18.61
N LYS A 5 -7.03 -2.07 -18.58
CA LYS A 5 -6.26 -2.81 -17.56
C LYS A 5 -6.39 -2.19 -16.17
N SER A 6 -6.39 -0.86 -16.08
CA SER A 6 -6.50 -0.12 -14.82
C SER A 6 -7.87 -0.33 -14.17
N GLN A 7 -8.95 -0.26 -14.96
CA GLN A 7 -10.31 -0.57 -14.49
C GLN A 7 -10.44 -2.03 -14.02
N HIS A 8 -9.78 -2.95 -14.73
CA HIS A 8 -9.74 -4.34 -14.30
C HIS A 8 -9.07 -4.52 -12.92
N TYR A 9 -7.95 -3.84 -12.67
CA TYR A 9 -7.29 -3.89 -11.37
C TYR A 9 -8.10 -3.20 -10.27
N LEU A 10 -8.78 -2.10 -10.58
CA LEU A 10 -9.70 -1.42 -9.66
C LEU A 10 -10.77 -2.38 -9.14
N ASN A 11 -11.49 -3.08 -10.03
CA ASN A 11 -12.55 -4.01 -9.66
C ASN A 11 -12.01 -5.17 -8.79
N GLN A 12 -10.79 -5.63 -9.04
CA GLN A 12 -10.18 -6.68 -8.22
C GLN A 12 -9.80 -6.19 -6.83
N CYS A 13 -9.30 -4.96 -6.70
CA CYS A 13 -9.00 -4.36 -5.41
C CYS A 13 -10.29 -4.17 -4.61
N ILE A 14 -11.40 -3.74 -5.23
CA ILE A 14 -12.70 -3.61 -4.57
C ILE A 14 -13.18 -4.97 -4.04
N GLN A 15 -13.16 -6.02 -4.86
CA GLN A 15 -13.51 -7.39 -4.42
C GLN A 15 -12.59 -7.93 -3.32
N ALA A 16 -11.34 -7.46 -3.25
CA ALA A 16 -10.43 -7.81 -2.17
C ALA A 16 -10.77 -7.04 -0.88
N ALA A 17 -11.18 -5.77 -1.01
CA ALA A 17 -11.59 -4.93 0.11
C ALA A 17 -12.89 -5.43 0.75
N GLU A 18 -13.85 -5.92 -0.03
CA GLU A 18 -15.12 -6.50 0.45
C GLU A 18 -14.91 -7.73 1.37
N LYS A 19 -13.83 -8.48 1.14
CA LYS A 19 -13.48 -9.65 1.96
C LYS A 19 -12.73 -9.27 3.24
N SER A 20 -12.38 -8.00 3.41
CA SER A 20 -11.61 -7.53 4.57
C SER A 20 -12.54 -7.29 5.75
N THR A 21 -12.23 -7.87 6.90
CA THR A 21 -12.95 -7.65 8.17
C THR A 21 -12.53 -6.37 8.89
N MET A 22 -11.70 -5.53 8.26
CA MET A 22 -11.17 -4.31 8.87
C MET A 22 -12.14 -3.13 8.73
N SER A 23 -12.21 -2.26 9.76
CA SER A 23 -13.02 -1.03 9.74
C SER A 23 -12.64 -0.04 8.63
N PHE A 24 -11.38 -0.10 8.17
CA PHE A 24 -10.93 0.57 6.94
C PHE A 24 -10.67 -0.50 5.89
N THR A 25 -11.57 -0.64 4.91
CA THR A 25 -11.48 -1.68 3.88
C THR A 25 -10.46 -1.27 2.81
N LEU A 26 -9.24 -1.77 2.96
CA LEU A 26 -8.16 -1.61 1.99
C LEU A 26 -8.05 -2.88 1.14
N GLY A 27 -8.14 -2.72 -0.17
CA GLY A 27 -7.95 -3.79 -1.14
C GLY A 27 -6.64 -3.64 -1.90
N ALA A 28 -5.85 -4.70 -1.97
CA ALA A 28 -4.56 -4.68 -2.68
C ALA A 28 -4.40 -5.86 -3.65
N VAL A 29 -3.74 -5.60 -4.78
CA VAL A 29 -3.41 -6.63 -5.78
C VAL A 29 -1.96 -6.49 -6.19
N LEU A 30 -1.21 -7.60 -6.19
CA LEU A 30 0.13 -7.67 -6.76
C LEU A 30 0.07 -8.16 -8.20
N VAL A 31 0.89 -7.53 -9.04
CA VAL A 31 1.04 -7.89 -10.46
C VAL A 31 2.52 -8.14 -10.74
N LYS A 32 2.82 -9.34 -11.26
CA LYS A 32 4.17 -9.75 -11.67
C LYS A 32 4.09 -10.40 -13.05
N GLY A 33 4.75 -9.82 -14.06
CA GLY A 33 4.76 -10.37 -15.42
C GLY A 33 3.36 -10.60 -16.02
N GLY A 34 2.38 -9.74 -15.68
CA GLY A 34 0.98 -9.89 -16.09
C GLY A 34 0.16 -10.91 -15.28
N LYS A 35 0.79 -11.74 -14.45
CA LYS A 35 0.11 -12.65 -13.52
C LYS A 35 -0.24 -11.92 -12.22
N ARG A 36 -1.43 -12.18 -11.72
CA ARG A 36 -2.06 -11.46 -10.60
C ARG A 36 -2.05 -12.32 -9.34
N THR A 37 -1.68 -11.74 -8.20
CA THR A 37 -1.78 -12.38 -6.89
C THR A 37 -2.58 -11.44 -5.98
N ARG A 38 -3.80 -11.85 -5.60
CA ARG A 38 -4.67 -11.05 -4.72
C ARG A 38 -4.09 -10.97 -3.30
N LEU A 39 -4.18 -9.81 -2.65
CA LEU A 39 -3.92 -9.62 -1.22
C LEU A 39 -5.13 -8.97 -0.55
N THR A 40 -5.75 -9.68 0.39
CA THR A 40 -6.99 -9.26 1.08
C THR A 40 -6.79 -8.41 2.34
N ALA A 41 -5.55 -8.16 2.71
CA ALA A 41 -5.16 -7.14 3.67
C ALA A 41 -3.64 -7.02 3.56
N LEU A 42 -3.08 -5.84 3.73
CA LEU A 42 -1.70 -5.73 4.23
C LEU A 42 -1.71 -6.18 5.71
N ARG A 43 -2.08 -7.44 5.98
CA ARG A 43 -1.45 -8.18 7.06
C ARG A 43 -0.03 -8.43 6.59
N THR A 44 0.76 -7.37 6.66
CA THR A 44 2.19 -7.54 6.85
C THR A 44 2.27 -8.44 8.06
N ASN A 45 2.63 -9.71 7.90
CA ASN A 45 3.30 -10.44 8.95
C ASN A 45 4.61 -9.68 9.16
N TYR A 46 4.52 -8.52 9.79
CA TYR A 46 5.62 -7.72 10.25
C TYR A 46 6.10 -8.45 11.48
N ASP A 47 6.86 -9.51 11.26
CA ASP A 47 7.47 -10.33 12.30
C ASP A 47 8.71 -9.64 12.90
N GLY A 48 8.97 -8.38 12.53
CA GLY A 48 10.15 -7.64 12.93
C GLY A 48 11.44 -8.13 12.28
N SER A 49 11.41 -9.13 11.38
CA SER A 49 12.61 -9.71 10.77
C SER A 49 13.08 -8.93 9.53
N TRP A 50 13.30 -7.63 9.70
CA TRP A 50 13.96 -6.78 8.68
C TRP A 50 15.34 -7.34 8.27
N ASN A 51 15.96 -8.12 9.16
CA ASN A 51 17.29 -8.70 9.03
C ASN A 51 17.36 -9.97 8.18
N SER A 52 16.23 -10.49 7.69
CA SER A 52 16.28 -11.55 6.68
C SER A 52 16.63 -10.91 5.33
N ASN A 53 17.90 -10.99 4.92
CA ASN A 53 18.37 -10.58 3.58
C ASN A 53 17.66 -11.30 2.40
N LYS A 54 16.68 -12.16 2.69
CA LYS A 54 15.88 -12.90 1.72
C LYS A 54 14.58 -12.16 1.47
N ARG A 55 14.58 -11.26 0.48
CA ARG A 55 13.33 -10.69 -0.06
C ARG A 55 12.42 -11.81 -0.55
N ASN A 56 11.13 -11.73 -0.22
CA ASN A 56 10.16 -12.74 -0.66
C ASN A 56 10.08 -12.75 -2.20
N LYS A 57 10.36 -13.90 -2.82
CA LYS A 57 10.34 -14.07 -4.30
C LYS A 57 8.99 -13.68 -4.93
N ARG A 58 7.90 -13.75 -4.15
CA ARG A 58 6.55 -13.38 -4.56
C ARG A 58 6.35 -11.87 -4.69
N THR A 59 7.01 -11.08 -3.85
CA THR A 59 6.89 -9.60 -3.84
C THR A 59 8.03 -8.90 -4.57
N ASN A 60 9.20 -9.54 -4.69
CA ASN A 60 10.34 -8.94 -5.35
C ASN A 60 10.08 -8.74 -6.87
N GLY A 61 10.26 -7.50 -7.34
CA GLY A 61 10.05 -7.07 -8.72
C GLY A 61 8.60 -6.89 -9.13
N THR A 62 7.66 -6.83 -8.19
CA THR A 62 6.22 -6.69 -8.50
C THR A 62 5.75 -5.24 -8.48
N ASP A 63 4.65 -4.99 -9.19
CA ASP A 63 3.89 -3.76 -9.06
C ASP A 63 2.67 -4.04 -8.15
N ILE A 64 2.36 -3.14 -7.21
CA ILE A 64 1.19 -3.27 -6.33
C ILE A 64 0.13 -2.22 -6.69
N TYR A 65 -1.14 -2.61 -6.70
CA TYR A 65 -2.30 -1.74 -6.87
C TYR A 65 -3.10 -1.70 -5.57
N VAL A 66 -3.38 -0.51 -5.07
CA VAL A 66 -4.01 -0.29 -3.77
C VAL A 66 -5.20 0.63 -3.92
N VAL A 67 -6.31 0.23 -3.31
CA VAL A 67 -7.57 0.97 -3.32
C VAL A 67 -8.14 0.96 -1.92
N ARG A 68 -8.69 2.10 -1.51
CA ARG A 68 -9.46 2.23 -0.28
C ARG A 68 -10.93 2.27 -0.64
N VAL A 69 -11.68 1.31 -0.14
CA VAL A 69 -13.13 1.36 -0.16
C VAL A 69 -13.55 2.06 1.13
N ALA A 70 -14.36 3.11 1.00
CA ALA A 70 -14.95 3.78 2.15
C ALA A 70 -16.40 3.33 2.27
N SER A 71 -16.85 3.04 3.48
CA SER A 71 -18.28 2.93 3.75
C SER A 71 -18.85 4.36 3.73
N GLY A 72 -19.43 4.80 2.61
CA GLY A 72 -19.92 6.17 2.41
C GLY A 72 -20.40 6.46 0.98
N THR A 73 -20.79 7.72 0.70
CA THR A 73 -21.35 8.19 -0.59
C THR A 73 -20.40 8.10 -1.79
N THR A 74 -19.09 8.05 -1.54
CA THR A 74 -18.07 7.75 -2.57
C THR A 74 -17.54 6.33 -2.37
N PRO A 75 -17.71 5.42 -3.35
CA PRO A 75 -17.34 4.02 -3.18
C PRO A 75 -15.83 3.80 -3.06
N VAL A 76 -15.01 4.73 -3.57
CA VAL A 76 -13.55 4.61 -3.59
C VAL A 76 -12.89 5.90 -3.11
N GLY A 77 -12.19 5.84 -1.98
CA GLY A 77 -11.43 6.96 -1.41
C GLY A 77 -9.96 6.95 -1.83
N SER A 78 -9.25 8.05 -1.53
CA SER A 78 -7.80 8.13 -1.76
C SER A 78 -7.05 7.12 -0.88
N ALA A 79 -6.17 6.36 -1.50
CA ALA A 79 -5.38 5.29 -0.89
C ALA A 79 -3.88 5.63 -0.87
N ARG A 80 -3.54 6.93 -0.85
CA ARG A 80 -2.15 7.41 -0.86
C ARG A 80 -1.34 6.74 0.26
N PRO A 81 -0.27 6.01 -0.07
CA PRO A 81 0.52 5.27 0.91
C PRO A 81 1.29 6.25 1.81
N CYS A 82 1.39 5.93 3.11
CA CYS A 82 2.30 6.65 4.00
C CYS A 82 3.75 6.24 3.75
N ALA A 83 4.70 7.03 4.26
CA ALA A 83 6.13 6.74 4.13
C ALA A 83 6.50 5.34 4.67
N ARG A 84 5.77 4.82 5.67
CA ARG A 84 6.04 3.50 6.27
C ARG A 84 5.67 2.37 5.33
N CYS A 85 4.53 2.50 4.67
CA CYS A 85 4.10 1.58 3.63
C CYS A 85 5.05 1.60 2.44
N LEU A 86 5.55 2.79 2.06
CA LEU A 86 6.54 2.92 1.00
C LEU A 86 7.88 2.28 1.38
N PHE A 87 8.36 2.49 2.60
CA PHE A 87 9.58 1.84 3.11
C PHE A 87 9.46 0.32 3.09
N TRP A 88 8.33 -0.21 3.56
CA TRP A 88 8.06 -1.64 3.49
C TRP A 88 8.02 -2.16 2.05
N CYS A 89 7.38 -1.41 1.15
CA CYS A 89 7.33 -1.75 -0.27
C CYS A 89 8.74 -1.78 -0.88
N TYR A 90 9.57 -0.79 -0.56
CA TYR A 90 10.97 -0.74 -0.97
C TYR A 90 11.74 -1.99 -0.48
N TRP A 91 11.66 -2.30 0.81
CA TRP A 91 12.33 -3.47 1.39
C TRP A 91 11.82 -4.80 0.83
N ALA A 92 10.51 -4.92 0.63
CA ALA A 92 9.87 -6.09 0.03
C ALA A 92 10.24 -6.31 -1.46
N GLY A 93 10.94 -5.35 -2.07
CA GLY A 93 11.35 -5.37 -3.47
C GLY A 93 10.23 -5.00 -4.43
N ILE A 94 9.18 -4.33 -3.98
CA ILE A 94 8.11 -3.81 -4.84
C ILE A 94 8.69 -2.66 -5.68
N ARG A 95 8.46 -2.72 -6.99
CA ARG A 95 9.04 -1.79 -7.95
C ARG A 95 8.24 -0.50 -8.05
N ARG A 96 6.90 -0.61 -8.06
CA ARG A 96 5.97 0.52 -8.16
C ARG A 96 4.72 0.28 -7.34
N VAL A 97 4.23 1.34 -6.71
CA VAL A 97 2.97 1.36 -5.96
C VAL A 97 1.99 2.24 -6.72
N PHE A 98 0.92 1.63 -7.22
CA PHE A 98 -0.22 2.32 -7.82
C PHE A 98 -1.29 2.46 -6.74
N TYR A 99 -1.67 3.68 -6.39
CA TYR A 99 -2.74 3.94 -5.44
C TYR A 99 -3.86 4.72 -6.12
N TRP A 100 -5.10 4.45 -5.72
CA TRP A 100 -6.23 5.25 -6.18
C TRP A 100 -6.18 6.64 -5.54
N ASP A 101 -6.28 7.67 -6.35
CA ASP A 101 -6.45 9.04 -5.92
C ASP A 101 -7.84 9.53 -6.35
N ALA A 102 -8.66 9.88 -5.37
CA ALA A 102 -10.00 10.39 -5.61
C ALA A 102 -9.99 11.75 -6.31
N SER A 103 -8.95 12.57 -6.08
CA SER A 103 -8.82 13.89 -6.70
C SER A 103 -8.43 13.80 -8.18
N ALA A 104 -7.53 12.87 -8.52
CA ALA A 104 -7.17 12.56 -9.90
C ALA A 104 -8.19 11.67 -10.61
N GLY A 105 -9.15 11.10 -9.86
CA GLY A 105 -10.12 10.14 -10.35
C GLY A 105 -9.48 8.91 -10.99
N GLY A 106 -8.36 8.42 -10.46
CA GLY A 106 -7.58 7.34 -11.08
C GLY A 106 -6.38 6.85 -10.30
N PHE A 107 -5.65 5.88 -10.88
CA PHE A 107 -4.42 5.36 -10.29
C PHE A 107 -3.24 6.31 -10.52
N VAL A 108 -2.61 6.73 -9.43
CA VAL A 108 -1.34 7.45 -9.42
C VAL A 108 -0.25 6.48 -8.99
N SER A 109 0.93 6.56 -9.63
CA SER A 109 2.06 5.69 -9.30
C SER A 109 3.12 6.44 -8.50
N VAL A 110 3.68 5.76 -7.51
CA VAL A 110 4.89 6.19 -6.80
C VAL A 110 5.90 5.04 -6.82
N LYS A 111 7.17 5.37 -7.03
CA LYS A 111 8.27 4.40 -6.95
C LYS A 111 8.85 4.47 -5.55
N PRO A 112 8.77 3.40 -4.75
CA PRO A 112 9.32 3.40 -3.40
C PRO A 112 10.79 3.85 -3.35
N LEU A 113 11.60 3.38 -4.31
CA LEU A 113 13.03 3.70 -4.40
C LEU A 113 13.33 5.21 -4.58
N GLU A 114 12.45 5.96 -5.23
CA GLU A 114 12.70 7.38 -5.58
C GLU A 114 12.17 8.36 -4.53
N VAL A 115 11.41 7.86 -3.56
CA VAL A 115 10.93 8.70 -2.45
C VAL A 115 12.08 8.82 -1.46
N ASP A 116 12.32 10.03 -0.95
CA ASP A 116 13.17 10.21 0.22
C ASP A 116 12.46 9.60 1.44
N ILE A 117 12.66 8.30 1.61
CA ILE A 117 12.10 7.53 2.70
C ILE A 117 12.87 7.78 4.00
N MET A 118 14.02 8.47 3.96
CA MET A 118 14.82 8.78 5.15
C MET A 118 14.36 10.08 5.84
N ALA A 119 13.58 10.93 5.16
CA ALA A 119 12.85 12.07 5.77
C ALA A 119 11.69 11.64 6.71
N TYR A 120 11.76 10.43 7.25
CA TYR A 120 10.72 9.75 8.00
C TYR A 120 10.57 10.31 9.41
N VAL A 121 9.63 11.25 9.60
CA VAL A 121 9.15 11.64 10.92
C VAL A 121 7.62 11.62 10.96
N THR A 122 7.05 10.54 11.48
CA THR A 122 5.60 10.48 11.72
C THR A 122 5.19 11.44 12.84
N GLN A 123 3.90 11.70 12.99
CA GLN A 123 3.41 12.38 14.20
C GLN A 123 3.72 11.57 15.46
N ALA A 124 3.77 10.23 15.37
CA ALA A 124 4.15 9.39 16.50
C ALA A 124 5.65 9.51 16.80
N ASP A 125 6.52 9.53 15.77
CA ASP A 125 7.96 9.74 15.93
C ASP A 125 8.26 11.15 16.47
N ARG A 126 7.52 12.16 16.02
CA ARG A 126 7.54 13.50 16.63
C ARG A 126 7.14 13.47 18.09
N LYS A 127 6.02 12.82 18.43
CA LYS A 127 5.57 12.72 19.83
C LYS A 127 6.55 11.99 20.74
N ILE A 128 7.24 10.96 20.23
CA ILE A 128 8.32 10.25 20.92
C ILE A 128 9.55 11.16 21.06
N ALA A 129 9.97 11.84 19.99
CA ALA A 129 11.12 12.75 19.98
C ALA A 129 10.91 14.00 20.86
N ASP A 130 9.68 14.49 20.92
CA ASP A 130 9.26 15.65 21.72
C ASP A 130 8.95 15.24 23.19
N GLY A 131 9.20 13.98 23.57
CA GLY A 131 8.98 13.46 24.93
C GLY A 131 7.52 13.38 25.39
N SER A 132 6.57 13.65 24.51
CA SER A 132 5.12 13.69 24.81
C SER A 132 4.42 12.33 24.82
N PHE A 133 5.17 11.24 24.72
CA PHE A 133 4.64 9.87 24.74
C PHE A 133 5.52 8.98 25.64
N GLU A 134 5.14 8.82 26.89
CA GLU A 134 5.74 7.83 27.80
C GLU A 134 5.11 6.45 27.55
N PHE A 135 5.96 5.42 27.46
CA PHE A 135 5.52 4.04 27.52
C PHE A 135 5.07 3.74 28.96
N ILE A 136 3.79 3.40 29.13
CA ILE A 136 3.25 2.80 30.37
C ILE A 136 3.82 1.39 30.53
#